data_AF-A0A661N6I2-F1
#
_entry.id   AF-A0A661N6I2-F1
#
_cell.length_a   1.000
_cell.length_b   1.000
_cell.length_c   1.000
_cell.angle_alpha   90.00
_cell.angle_beta   90.00
_cell.angle_gamma   90.00
#
_symmetry.space_group_name_H-M   'P 1'
#
loop_
_entity.id
_entity.type
_entity.pdbx_description
1 polymer ?
#
loop_
_entity_poly.entity_id
_entity_poly.type
_entity_poly.pdbx_seq_one_letter_code
_entity_poly.pdbx_strand_id
1 'polypeptide(L)'
;MASINQRHHQQRPGRARRALACAALTAVSSILVAGCLDRPLEPIDPRTTSTVLERLTHSRVDKIDVLLVIDNSGSMADKQAILAHAVPDLVGALVNPPCLSPEGQRQAMAGPLEPCPDGMDREFDPIADMHVGIISSSIGSHGSDQCVGVKHVSENDQAHLLVRSGIGPDDGPVSGLNGQSFLVWDPETDDGSSDGTGAAETQAMISTLTEMVGGVGEVGCGYEAPFEAWYRFLVDPNPYESITVVDGVAQLEGTDQALLTDRSGFLRPDSMLAIIMLTDENDCSIRDGGYHFIVAQSDQGTFRMPKPRAACAENPNDPCCRSCGQPAGSGCDTSNDDCESGELAALDDATNVRCFDQKRRFGIDFLWPIERYLTGLSAQQVADRDGAVVHNPLFTDLDPSDDNATVRDPSLVFIAGIVGVPWQDIARRDPSGQPDLLGGLDADGNPVGGFQSSTELANNRTWDLILGDPASHKPPSDPLMIESIDPRSGVHPITGEALAPPGSGWQNTINGSEYSTPARNDLQYACIFPLAPLSEPRDCSATPGSCDCNHPDNDKPLCDPNPADGDQATLQTGAK
;
A
#
# COMPACT_ATOMS: atom_id res chain seq x y z
N MET A 1 -34.59 -1.78 53.45
CA MET A 1 -34.68 -3.15 54.02
C MET A 1 -33.94 -4.05 53.06
N ALA A 2 -32.67 -4.37 53.33
CA ALA A 2 -32.23 -5.58 54.05
C ALA A 2 -32.66 -6.84 53.27
N SER A 3 -31.78 -7.72 52.80
CA SER A 3 -30.87 -8.58 53.59
C SER A 3 -30.00 -9.35 52.58
N ILE A 4 -28.67 -9.28 52.64
CA ILE A 4 -27.76 -10.21 53.34
C ILE A 4 -27.98 -11.69 52.94
N ASN A 5 -26.95 -12.31 52.34
CA ASN A 5 -26.41 -13.54 52.92
C ASN A 5 -24.90 -13.73 52.65
N GLN A 6 -24.22 -14.07 53.74
CA GLN A 6 -22.78 -14.29 53.92
C GLN A 6 -22.39 -15.76 53.61
N ARG A 7 -21.08 -16.02 53.41
CA ARG A 7 -20.15 -16.76 54.32
C ARG A 7 -18.99 -17.40 53.53
N HIS A 8 -17.74 -16.96 53.76
CA HIS A 8 -16.63 -17.60 54.53
C HIS A 8 -15.89 -18.71 53.77
N HIS A 9 -14.55 -18.84 53.73
CA HIS A 9 -13.49 -18.80 54.76
C HIS A 9 -12.12 -18.47 54.10
N GLN A 10 -11.32 -17.53 54.62
CA GLN A 10 -10.11 -17.69 55.47
C GLN A 10 -8.90 -18.46 54.87
N GLN A 11 -7.75 -17.78 54.75
CA GLN A 11 -6.54 -18.02 55.58
C GLN A 11 -5.39 -17.04 55.23
N ARG A 12 -4.71 -16.53 56.27
CA ARG A 12 -3.30 -16.10 56.31
C ARG A 12 -2.76 -16.54 57.67
N PRO A 13 -1.45 -16.81 57.83
CA PRO A 13 -0.70 -15.87 58.68
C PRO A 13 0.81 -15.77 58.39
N GLY A 14 1.41 -14.68 58.85
CA GLY A 14 2.85 -14.57 59.09
C GLY A 14 3.12 -13.46 60.09
N ARG A 15 3.75 -13.78 61.22
CA ARG A 15 4.23 -12.81 62.23
C ARG A 15 5.72 -13.05 62.47
N ALA A 16 6.49 -11.97 62.54
CA ALA A 16 7.80 -11.93 63.17
C ALA A 16 7.87 -10.76 64.17
N ARG A 17 8.63 -10.94 65.26
CA ARG A 17 9.03 -9.91 66.24
C ARG A 17 10.56 -9.98 66.33
N ARG A 18 11.28 -8.93 65.94
CA ARG A 18 11.72 -7.73 66.70
C ARG A 18 12.84 -8.00 67.71
N ALA A 19 13.95 -7.29 67.47
CA ALA A 19 15.10 -7.08 68.34
C ALA A 19 14.81 -6.06 69.47
N LEU A 20 15.75 -5.91 70.41
CA LEU A 20 15.69 -5.02 71.58
C LEU A 20 16.90 -4.08 71.65
N ALA A 21 16.68 -2.93 72.31
CA ALA A 21 17.58 -1.81 72.56
C ALA A 21 17.64 -1.43 74.07
N CYS A 22 18.37 -0.33 74.41
CA CYS A 22 18.40 0.48 75.67
C CYS A 22 19.38 0.03 76.78
N ALA A 23 19.87 0.82 77.77
CA ALA A 23 19.91 2.24 78.25
C ALA A 23 20.87 2.28 79.50
N ALA A 24 21.67 3.30 79.86
CA ALA A 24 21.48 4.63 80.51
C ALA A 24 21.01 4.68 82.01
N LEU A 25 21.59 5.59 82.84
CA LEU A 25 21.31 5.81 84.29
C LEU A 25 21.05 7.31 84.63
N THR A 26 19.95 7.59 85.36
CA THR A 26 19.61 8.65 86.36
C THR A 26 19.93 10.16 86.12
N ALA A 27 19.18 11.18 86.58
CA ALA A 27 17.89 11.37 87.26
C ALA A 27 17.54 12.91 87.32
N VAL A 28 16.35 13.22 87.83
CA VAL A 28 15.78 14.51 88.32
C VAL A 28 14.75 15.22 87.41
N SER A 29 13.56 15.38 87.98
CA SER A 29 12.28 15.84 87.40
C SER A 29 12.00 17.32 87.71
N SER A 30 11.21 18.00 86.86
CA SER A 30 9.94 18.73 87.19
C SER A 30 9.41 19.60 86.02
N ILE A 31 8.29 19.16 85.42
CA ILE A 31 7.05 19.90 85.07
C ILE A 31 7.04 21.13 84.09
N LEU A 32 6.23 20.94 83.02
CA LEU A 32 5.45 21.84 82.13
C LEU A 32 6.16 22.78 81.13
N VAL A 33 5.80 22.68 79.82
CA VAL A 33 5.09 23.68 78.99
C VAL A 33 4.67 23.01 77.65
N ALA A 34 3.52 23.42 77.09
CA ALA A 34 2.97 23.01 75.80
C ALA A 34 3.81 23.47 74.58
N GLY A 35 3.82 22.71 73.48
CA GLY A 35 4.41 23.12 72.20
C GLY A 35 4.37 22.02 71.15
N CYS A 36 4.01 22.38 69.91
CA CYS A 36 3.79 21.52 68.75
C CYS A 36 4.94 20.54 68.47
N LEU A 37 4.62 19.30 68.09
CA LEU A 37 5.58 18.38 67.48
C LEU A 37 5.12 18.05 66.06
N ASP A 38 5.73 18.74 65.10
CA ASP A 38 5.98 18.24 63.77
C ASP A 38 6.54 16.82 63.88
N ARG A 39 5.90 15.88 63.21
CA ARG A 39 6.43 14.52 63.07
C ARG A 39 7.33 14.52 61.83
N PRO A 40 8.65 14.34 61.98
CA PRO A 40 9.53 14.22 60.82
C PRO A 40 9.14 12.95 60.08
N LEU A 41 8.74 13.09 58.82
CA LEU A 41 8.64 11.98 57.89
C LEU A 41 10.07 11.52 57.59
N GLU A 42 10.37 10.25 57.85
CA GLU A 42 11.58 9.62 57.32
C GLU A 42 11.62 9.81 55.80
N PRO A 43 12.76 10.20 55.21
CA PRO A 43 12.93 10.15 53.77
C PRO A 43 12.71 8.70 53.32
N ILE A 44 11.63 8.47 52.58
CA ILE A 44 11.56 7.30 51.71
C ILE A 44 12.61 7.60 50.65
N ASP A 45 13.74 6.90 50.65
CA ASP A 45 14.60 6.86 49.47
C ASP A 45 13.86 6.05 48.41
N PRO A 46 13.26 6.69 47.37
CA PRO A 46 12.74 5.93 46.26
C PRO A 46 13.96 5.25 45.62
N ARG A 47 14.09 3.94 45.82
CA ARG A 47 14.78 3.13 44.82
C ARG A 47 13.87 3.15 43.61
N THR A 48 14.08 4.12 42.73
CA THR A 48 13.64 4.03 41.35
C THR A 48 14.29 2.78 40.80
N THR A 49 13.54 1.68 40.75
CA THR A 49 13.79 0.67 39.73
C THR A 49 13.54 1.42 38.44
N SER A 50 14.58 2.01 37.85
CA SER A 50 14.49 2.38 36.44
C SER A 50 14.39 1.04 35.73
N THR A 51 13.16 0.59 35.48
CA THR A 51 12.90 -0.14 34.26
C THR A 51 13.29 0.85 33.16
N VAL A 52 14.56 0.80 32.76
CA VAL A 52 14.93 1.22 31.42
C VAL A 52 14.13 0.24 30.58
N LEU A 53 12.99 0.70 30.07
CA LEU A 53 12.36 0.10 28.91
C LEU A 53 13.34 0.45 27.80
N GLU A 54 14.42 -0.34 27.73
CA GLU A 54 15.24 -0.41 26.54
C GLU A 54 14.27 -1.03 25.55
N ARG A 55 13.58 -0.18 24.81
CA ARG A 55 12.94 -0.58 23.57
C ARG A 55 14.13 -1.08 22.78
N LEU A 56 14.36 -2.39 22.81
CA LEU A 56 15.19 -3.06 21.84
C LEU A 56 14.48 -2.76 20.53
N THR A 57 14.82 -1.63 19.91
CA THR A 57 14.72 -1.48 18.47
C THR A 57 15.42 -2.71 17.96
N HIS A 58 14.66 -3.64 17.39
CA HIS A 58 15.20 -4.85 16.79
C HIS A 58 16.26 -4.35 15.80
N SER A 59 17.53 -4.40 16.21
CA SER A 59 18.61 -3.68 15.51
C SER A 59 19.07 -4.43 14.27
N ARG A 60 18.45 -5.58 14.00
CA ARG A 60 18.68 -6.45 12.89
C ARG A 60 17.32 -7.04 12.50
N VAL A 61 16.89 -6.76 11.28
CA VAL A 61 15.78 -7.47 10.64
C VAL A 61 16.39 -8.72 10.02
N ASP A 62 16.11 -9.89 10.59
CA ASP A 62 16.56 -11.18 10.09
C ASP A 62 15.43 -11.98 9.42
N LYS A 63 14.17 -11.57 9.62
CA LYS A 63 12.96 -12.12 8.99
C LYS A 63 12.15 -11.06 8.26
N ILE A 64 11.63 -11.41 7.09
CA ILE A 64 10.76 -10.51 6.31
C ILE A 64 9.53 -11.24 5.73
N ASP A 65 8.36 -10.62 5.83
CA ASP A 65 7.15 -10.98 5.10
C ASP A 65 6.93 -9.93 4.00
N VAL A 66 6.98 -10.33 2.73
CA VAL A 66 6.75 -9.45 1.59
C VAL A 66 5.39 -9.76 0.98
N LEU A 67 4.51 -8.77 0.96
CA LEU A 67 3.24 -8.83 0.24
C LEU A 67 3.34 -7.96 -1.01
N LEU A 68 3.31 -8.58 -2.19
CA LEU A 68 3.15 -7.86 -3.45
C LEU A 68 1.66 -7.68 -3.73
N VAL A 69 1.25 -6.43 -3.96
CA VAL A 69 -0.10 -6.06 -4.38
C VAL A 69 0.00 -5.63 -5.83
N ILE A 70 -0.36 -6.52 -6.74
CA ILE A 70 -0.12 -6.32 -8.17
C ILE A 70 -1.43 -5.98 -8.85
N ASP A 71 -1.48 -4.82 -9.48
CA ASP A 71 -2.60 -4.44 -10.31
C ASP A 71 -2.73 -5.38 -11.51
N ASN A 72 -3.97 -5.77 -11.79
CA ASN A 72 -4.34 -6.67 -12.87
C ASN A 72 -5.25 -5.99 -13.90
N SER A 73 -5.22 -4.66 -13.98
CA SER A 73 -5.82 -3.88 -15.06
C SER A 73 -5.19 -4.22 -16.43
N GLY A 74 -5.89 -3.87 -17.52
CA GLY A 74 -5.49 -4.24 -18.88
C GLY A 74 -4.19 -3.62 -19.38
N SER A 75 -3.70 -2.55 -18.75
CA SER A 75 -2.44 -1.86 -19.08
C SER A 75 -1.22 -2.41 -18.35
N MET A 76 -1.40 -3.40 -17.47
CA MET A 76 -0.36 -3.90 -16.57
C MET A 76 0.63 -4.88 -17.19
N ALA A 77 0.38 -5.37 -18.40
CA ALA A 77 1.21 -6.37 -19.10
C ALA A 77 2.72 -6.08 -19.02
N ASP A 78 3.11 -4.89 -19.48
CA ASP A 78 4.51 -4.50 -19.60
C ASP A 78 5.16 -4.30 -18.23
N LYS A 79 4.40 -3.77 -17.26
CA LYS A 79 4.84 -3.52 -15.90
C LYS A 79 5.02 -4.82 -15.12
N GLN A 80 4.11 -5.79 -15.28
CA GLN A 80 4.25 -7.13 -14.72
C GLN A 80 5.46 -7.86 -15.34
N ALA A 81 5.69 -7.72 -16.65
CA ALA A 81 6.86 -8.28 -17.32
C ALA A 81 8.19 -7.69 -16.79
N ILE A 82 8.23 -6.37 -16.55
CA ILE A 82 9.38 -5.71 -15.93
C ILE A 82 9.57 -6.17 -14.48
N LEU A 83 8.49 -6.27 -13.69
CA LEU A 83 8.57 -6.79 -12.33
C LEU A 83 9.11 -8.23 -12.34
N ALA A 84 8.59 -9.09 -13.21
CA ALA A 84 9.07 -10.45 -13.40
C ALA A 84 10.56 -10.50 -13.78
N HIS A 85 11.03 -9.57 -14.62
CA HIS A 85 12.45 -9.43 -14.95
C HIS A 85 13.30 -8.96 -13.75
N ALA A 86 12.73 -8.16 -12.84
CA ALA A 86 13.39 -7.63 -11.65
C ALA A 86 13.33 -8.57 -10.43
N VAL A 87 12.49 -9.62 -10.45
CA VAL A 87 12.39 -10.61 -9.36
C VAL A 87 13.76 -11.18 -8.94
N PRO A 88 14.67 -11.56 -9.85
CA PRO A 88 16.00 -12.04 -9.47
C PRO A 88 16.81 -11.02 -8.67
N ASP A 89 16.71 -9.74 -9.03
CA ASP A 89 17.40 -8.66 -8.33
C ASP A 89 16.76 -8.39 -6.96
N LEU A 90 15.42 -8.41 -6.88
CA LEU A 90 14.68 -8.24 -5.63
C LEU A 90 15.03 -9.34 -4.62
N VAL A 91 14.87 -10.61 -5.01
CA VAL A 91 15.16 -11.74 -4.13
C VAL A 91 16.65 -11.80 -3.83
N GLY A 92 17.50 -11.70 -4.86
CA GLY A 92 18.95 -11.79 -4.74
C GLY A 92 19.56 -10.71 -3.86
N ALA A 93 19.07 -9.47 -3.94
CA ALA A 93 19.56 -8.39 -3.08
C ALA A 93 19.19 -8.61 -1.61
N LEU A 94 17.99 -9.10 -1.31
CA LEU A 94 17.53 -9.36 0.07
C LEU A 94 18.26 -10.55 0.70
N VAL A 95 18.36 -11.66 -0.03
CA VAL A 95 18.95 -12.88 0.52
C VAL A 95 20.48 -12.87 0.44
N ASN A 96 21.07 -12.25 -0.59
CA ASN A 96 22.51 -12.27 -0.84
C ASN A 96 23.06 -10.85 -1.12
N PRO A 97 22.92 -9.90 -0.18
CA PRO A 97 23.37 -8.52 -0.36
C PRO A 97 24.88 -8.45 -0.62
N PRO A 98 25.37 -7.55 -1.49
CA PRO A 98 26.80 -7.48 -1.80
C PRO A 98 27.64 -7.08 -0.58
N CYS A 99 28.93 -7.40 -0.61
CA CYS A 99 29.91 -6.86 0.34
C CYS A 99 30.36 -5.46 -0.09
N LEU A 100 30.51 -4.57 0.88
CA LEU A 100 30.99 -3.20 0.74
C LEU A 100 32.34 -3.02 1.43
N SER A 101 33.29 -2.37 0.76
CA SER A 101 34.49 -1.84 1.42
C SER A 101 34.18 -0.50 2.10
N PRO A 102 35.03 -0.02 3.03
CA PRO A 102 34.92 1.34 3.59
C PRO A 102 34.92 2.45 2.53
N GLU A 103 35.50 2.21 1.37
CA GLU A 103 35.54 3.12 0.21
C GLU A 103 34.34 2.97 -0.73
N GLY A 104 33.34 2.13 -0.39
CA GLY A 104 32.11 1.94 -1.16
C GLY A 104 32.23 0.97 -2.34
N GLN A 105 33.31 0.18 -2.43
CA GLN A 105 33.41 -0.83 -3.49
C GLN A 105 32.44 -1.99 -3.22
N ARG A 106 31.61 -2.31 -4.22
CA ARG A 106 30.62 -3.41 -4.17
C ARG A 106 31.21 -4.70 -4.75
N GLN A 107 31.05 -5.82 -4.05
CA GLN A 107 31.40 -7.16 -4.53
C GLN A 107 30.25 -8.14 -4.25
N ALA A 108 29.76 -8.81 -5.30
CA ALA A 108 28.78 -9.89 -5.17
C ALA A 108 29.42 -11.16 -4.59
N MET A 109 28.65 -11.92 -3.82
CA MET A 109 29.05 -13.20 -3.23
C MET A 109 28.35 -14.37 -3.93
N ALA A 110 28.97 -15.56 -3.90
CA ALA A 110 28.41 -16.74 -4.55
C ALA A 110 27.16 -17.27 -3.85
N GLY A 111 26.98 -16.96 -2.56
CA GLY A 111 25.75 -17.27 -1.84
C GLY A 111 25.52 -16.46 -0.57
N PRO A 112 24.29 -16.48 -0.04
CA PRO A 112 23.88 -15.78 1.19
C PRO A 112 24.75 -16.14 2.40
N LEU A 113 25.14 -17.42 2.52
CA LEU A 113 25.91 -17.93 3.67
C LEU A 113 27.43 -17.76 3.53
N GLU A 114 27.91 -17.19 2.43
CA GLU A 114 29.34 -16.98 2.19
C GLU A 114 29.85 -15.74 2.96
N PRO A 115 31.01 -15.81 3.65
CA PRO A 115 31.57 -14.65 4.34
C PRO A 115 32.13 -13.61 3.36
N CYS A 116 32.07 -12.33 3.73
CA CYS A 116 32.73 -11.28 2.97
C CYS A 116 34.26 -11.45 2.96
N PRO A 117 34.95 -11.02 1.89
CA PRO A 117 36.41 -10.91 1.87
C PRO A 117 36.94 -10.03 3.01
N ASP A 118 38.18 -10.28 3.44
CA ASP A 118 38.85 -9.50 4.48
C ASP A 118 38.79 -7.99 4.21
N GLY A 119 38.25 -7.23 5.16
CA GLY A 119 38.13 -5.77 5.07
C GLY A 119 36.86 -5.26 4.36
N MET A 120 35.92 -6.15 4.05
CA MET A 120 34.59 -5.80 3.57
C MET A 120 33.53 -6.38 4.51
N ASP A 121 32.39 -5.70 4.61
CA ASP A 121 31.22 -6.14 5.36
C ASP A 121 30.01 -6.23 4.41
N ARG A 122 29.02 -7.07 4.71
CA ARG A 122 27.78 -7.10 3.90
C ARG A 122 27.09 -5.74 3.98
N GLU A 123 26.46 -5.30 2.88
CA GLU A 123 25.68 -4.05 2.85
C GLU A 123 24.60 -4.02 3.93
N PHE A 124 23.95 -5.16 4.14
CA PHE A 124 23.14 -5.49 5.31
C PHE A 124 23.21 -7.00 5.54
N ASP A 125 22.78 -7.47 6.72
CA ASP A 125 22.77 -8.91 7.00
C ASP A 125 21.83 -9.64 6.03
N PRO A 126 22.28 -10.72 5.37
CA PRO A 126 21.40 -11.60 4.59
C PRO A 126 20.11 -11.90 5.34
N ILE A 127 18.97 -11.61 4.72
CA ILE A 127 17.71 -12.13 5.23
C ILE A 127 17.77 -13.64 4.99
N ALA A 128 17.62 -14.43 6.05
CA ALA A 128 17.71 -15.89 6.03
C ALA A 128 16.32 -16.56 6.14
N ASP A 129 15.26 -15.77 6.33
CA ASP A 129 13.91 -16.30 6.58
C ASP A 129 12.83 -15.35 6.02
N MET A 130 12.25 -15.72 4.87
CA MET A 130 11.38 -14.85 4.08
C MET A 130 10.08 -15.54 3.67
N HIS A 131 8.96 -14.85 3.87
CA HIS A 131 7.67 -15.18 3.25
C HIS A 131 7.39 -14.22 2.09
N VAL A 132 6.90 -14.71 0.96
CA VAL A 132 6.43 -13.87 -0.16
C VAL A 132 5.05 -14.29 -0.62
N GLY A 133 4.08 -13.38 -0.47
CA GLY A 133 2.71 -13.53 -0.94
C GLY A 133 2.40 -12.53 -2.05
N ILE A 134 1.48 -12.90 -2.95
CA ILE A 134 0.95 -12.01 -3.99
C ILE A 134 -0.57 -11.92 -3.81
N ILE A 135 -1.12 -10.71 -3.87
CA ILE A 135 -2.55 -10.45 -4.06
C ILE A 135 -2.73 -9.51 -5.25
N SER A 136 -3.93 -9.45 -5.84
CA SER A 136 -4.25 -8.46 -6.87
C SER A 136 -5.02 -7.26 -6.33
N SER A 137 -5.11 -6.20 -7.13
CA SER A 137 -5.99 -5.04 -6.87
C SER A 137 -7.49 -5.36 -7.04
N SER A 138 -7.86 -6.52 -7.61
CA SER A 138 -9.24 -6.87 -7.94
C SER A 138 -9.95 -7.61 -6.79
N ILE A 139 -10.75 -6.88 -6.02
CA ILE A 139 -11.60 -7.43 -4.93
C ILE A 139 -13.10 -7.54 -5.31
N GLY A 140 -13.39 -7.47 -6.62
CA GLY A 140 -14.71 -7.69 -7.18
C GLY A 140 -15.50 -6.41 -7.42
N SER A 141 -16.83 -6.55 -7.57
CA SER A 141 -17.70 -5.47 -8.04
C SER A 141 -18.30 -4.58 -6.95
N HIS A 142 -18.00 -4.86 -5.68
CA HIS A 142 -18.60 -4.21 -4.52
C HIS A 142 -20.15 -4.35 -4.44
N GLY A 143 -20.75 -5.22 -5.25
CA GLY A 143 -22.21 -5.38 -5.39
C GLY A 143 -22.81 -4.71 -6.63
N SER A 144 -22.00 -4.06 -7.47
CA SER A 144 -22.47 -3.52 -8.75
C SER A 144 -22.75 -4.62 -9.78
N ASP A 145 -23.34 -4.21 -10.91
CA ASP A 145 -23.61 -5.09 -12.06
C ASP A 145 -22.38 -5.36 -12.94
N GLN A 146 -21.21 -4.81 -12.59
CA GLN A 146 -19.94 -5.12 -13.25
C GLN A 146 -19.36 -6.42 -12.70
N CYS A 147 -18.58 -7.14 -13.52
CA CYS A 147 -17.88 -8.36 -13.12
C CYS A 147 -18.80 -9.44 -12.51
N VAL A 148 -20.10 -9.38 -12.82
CA VAL A 148 -21.09 -10.37 -12.38
C VAL A 148 -20.97 -11.61 -13.27
N GLY A 149 -20.87 -12.77 -12.63
CA GLY A 149 -20.73 -14.05 -13.33
C GLY A 149 -19.30 -14.31 -13.82
N VAL A 150 -18.31 -13.94 -13.00
CA VAL A 150 -16.85 -14.19 -13.09
C VAL A 150 -16.49 -15.04 -14.31
N LYS A 151 -16.03 -14.37 -15.38
CA LYS A 151 -15.58 -15.04 -16.60
C LYS A 151 -14.14 -15.53 -16.46
N HIS A 152 -13.35 -14.78 -15.70
CA HIS A 152 -11.96 -15.08 -15.35
C HIS A 152 -11.78 -14.95 -13.85
N VAL A 153 -11.03 -15.88 -13.24
CA VAL A 153 -10.81 -15.91 -11.79
C VAL A 153 -10.25 -14.58 -11.25
N SER A 154 -9.43 -13.89 -12.04
CA SER A 154 -8.79 -12.62 -11.68
C SER A 154 -9.73 -11.41 -11.59
N GLU A 155 -10.98 -11.51 -12.07
CA GLU A 155 -11.97 -10.43 -11.93
C GLU A 155 -12.38 -10.20 -10.47
N ASN A 156 -12.19 -11.20 -9.59
CA ASN A 156 -12.48 -11.07 -8.18
C ASN A 156 -11.62 -12.05 -7.36
N ASP A 157 -10.40 -11.63 -7.04
CA ASP A 157 -9.47 -12.41 -6.22
C ASP A 157 -9.76 -12.28 -4.72
N GLN A 158 -10.69 -11.42 -4.32
CA GLN A 158 -11.14 -11.24 -2.92
C GLN A 158 -10.02 -10.96 -1.91
N ALA A 159 -8.88 -10.46 -2.37
CA ALA A 159 -7.62 -10.33 -1.61
C ALA A 159 -7.09 -11.66 -1.03
N HIS A 160 -7.42 -12.79 -1.65
CA HIS A 160 -6.80 -14.09 -1.36
C HIS A 160 -5.41 -14.15 -1.96
N LEU A 161 -4.51 -14.89 -1.31
CA LEU A 161 -3.18 -15.11 -1.84
C LEU A 161 -3.26 -15.88 -3.17
N LEU A 162 -2.58 -15.33 -4.16
CA LEU A 162 -2.53 -15.89 -5.51
C LEU A 162 -1.43 -16.93 -5.59
N VAL A 163 -1.77 -18.09 -6.13
CA VAL A 163 -0.86 -19.23 -6.30
C VAL A 163 -0.79 -19.70 -7.74
N ARG A 164 -1.36 -18.96 -8.70
CA ARG A 164 -1.53 -19.42 -10.09
C ARG A 164 -0.39 -18.95 -10.99
N SER A 165 -0.16 -19.68 -12.08
CA SER A 165 0.78 -19.31 -13.16
C SER A 165 0.12 -18.55 -14.32
N GLY A 166 -1.20 -18.50 -14.33
CA GLY A 166 -2.00 -17.88 -15.39
C GLY A 166 -3.48 -17.82 -15.01
N ILE A 167 -4.27 -17.22 -15.90
CA ILE A 167 -5.72 -16.97 -15.74
C ILE A 167 -6.60 -17.86 -16.65
N GLY A 168 -5.97 -18.79 -17.36
CA GLY A 168 -6.64 -19.75 -18.23
C GLY A 168 -7.39 -20.83 -17.43
N PRO A 169 -8.38 -21.49 -18.04
CA PRO A 169 -9.21 -22.49 -17.37
C PRO A 169 -8.43 -23.75 -16.94
N ASP A 170 -7.27 -24.00 -17.56
CA ASP A 170 -6.39 -25.13 -17.26
C ASP A 170 -5.17 -24.71 -16.40
N ASP A 171 -5.03 -23.41 -16.10
CA ASP A 171 -3.94 -22.91 -15.27
C ASP A 171 -4.22 -23.26 -13.80
N GLY A 172 -3.30 -24.02 -13.22
CA GLY A 172 -3.39 -24.50 -11.84
C GLY A 172 -2.49 -23.73 -10.88
N PRO A 173 -2.45 -24.14 -9.61
CA PRO A 173 -1.46 -23.61 -8.68
C PRO A 173 -0.04 -23.96 -9.15
N VAL A 174 0.89 -23.02 -8.98
CA VAL A 174 2.32 -23.22 -9.20
C VAL A 174 2.85 -24.31 -8.29
N SER A 175 3.87 -25.02 -8.76
CA SER A 175 4.59 -25.99 -7.93
C SER A 175 5.56 -25.29 -6.97
N GLY A 176 5.96 -25.95 -5.88
CA GLY A 176 7.00 -25.45 -4.98
C GLY A 176 6.51 -24.63 -3.77
N LEU A 177 5.19 -24.54 -3.55
CA LEU A 177 4.61 -23.84 -2.39
C LEU A 177 4.57 -24.66 -1.10
N ASN A 178 5.00 -25.93 -1.12
CA ASN A 178 5.03 -26.81 0.06
C ASN A 178 3.70 -26.91 0.84
N GLY A 179 2.58 -26.77 0.13
CA GLY A 179 1.23 -26.81 0.71
C GLY A 179 0.75 -25.49 1.30
N GLN A 180 1.52 -24.41 1.16
CA GLN A 180 1.15 -23.05 1.53
C GLN A 180 0.53 -22.29 0.36
N SER A 181 -0.06 -21.13 0.66
CA SER A 181 -0.57 -20.16 -0.33
C SER A 181 0.44 -19.04 -0.63
N PHE A 182 1.68 -19.15 -0.13
CA PHE A 182 2.76 -18.19 -0.28
C PHE A 182 4.11 -18.93 -0.35
N LEU A 183 5.14 -18.24 -0.85
CA LEU A 183 6.49 -18.77 -0.90
C LEU A 183 7.17 -18.62 0.46
N VAL A 184 7.86 -19.67 0.88
CA VAL A 184 8.75 -19.67 2.05
C VAL A 184 10.16 -19.90 1.55
N TRP A 185 11.07 -19.04 1.98
CA TRP A 185 12.50 -19.22 1.75
C TRP A 185 13.21 -19.20 3.11
N ASP A 186 13.77 -20.36 3.45
CA ASP A 186 14.56 -20.62 4.66
C ASP A 186 15.61 -21.68 4.31
N PRO A 187 16.86 -21.28 3.99
CA PRO A 187 17.91 -22.20 3.56
C PRO A 187 18.53 -22.99 4.73
N GLU A 188 18.22 -22.68 6.00
CA GLU A 188 18.78 -23.40 7.15
C GLU A 188 17.96 -24.65 7.53
N THR A 189 16.67 -24.70 7.15
CA THR A 189 15.77 -25.82 7.46
C THR A 189 15.59 -26.81 6.30
N ASP A 190 16.23 -26.59 5.15
CA ASP A 190 16.12 -27.48 4.00
C ASP A 190 16.70 -28.88 4.29
N ASP A 191 16.00 -29.93 3.85
CA ASP A 191 16.00 -31.30 4.39
C ASP A 191 17.21 -32.16 3.99
N GLY A 192 18.35 -31.52 3.74
CA GLY A 192 19.59 -32.14 3.27
C GLY A 192 19.71 -32.16 1.73
N SER A 193 18.81 -31.46 1.02
CA SER A 193 18.93 -31.17 -0.41
C SER A 193 19.85 -29.96 -0.70
N SER A 194 20.13 -29.14 0.32
CA SER A 194 20.92 -27.92 0.17
C SER A 194 22.40 -28.18 -0.08
N ASP A 195 22.97 -27.40 -1.00
CA ASP A 195 24.42 -27.40 -1.27
C ASP A 195 25.22 -26.67 -0.18
N GLY A 196 24.57 -26.27 0.91
CA GLY A 196 25.12 -25.47 2.00
C GLY A 196 25.31 -23.99 1.65
N THR A 197 24.89 -23.55 0.46
CA THR A 197 24.99 -22.15 0.01
C THR A 197 23.63 -21.47 -0.08
N GLY A 198 22.52 -22.21 -0.19
CA GLY A 198 21.18 -21.66 -0.37
C GLY A 198 20.88 -21.19 -1.82
N ALA A 199 21.79 -21.44 -2.76
CA ALA A 199 21.68 -20.93 -4.13
C ALA A 199 20.60 -21.63 -4.95
N ALA A 200 20.44 -22.96 -4.80
CA ALA A 200 19.45 -23.72 -5.55
C ALA A 200 18.01 -23.36 -5.13
N GLU A 201 17.80 -23.18 -3.83
CA GLU A 201 16.57 -22.77 -3.18
C GLU A 201 16.20 -21.35 -3.61
N THR A 202 17.18 -20.45 -3.64
CA THR A 202 17.00 -19.09 -4.15
C THR A 202 16.56 -19.09 -5.61
N GLN A 203 17.17 -19.92 -6.46
CA GLN A 203 16.77 -20.02 -7.88
C GLN A 203 15.38 -20.62 -8.06
N ALA A 204 15.00 -21.62 -7.26
CA ALA A 204 13.67 -22.20 -7.26
C ALA A 204 12.61 -21.14 -6.88
N MET A 205 12.86 -20.38 -5.82
CA MET A 205 12.00 -19.29 -5.38
C MET A 205 11.86 -18.21 -6.47
N ILE A 206 12.96 -17.77 -7.08
CA ILE A 206 12.96 -16.79 -8.18
C ILE A 206 12.08 -17.29 -9.33
N SER A 207 12.24 -18.55 -9.73
CA SER A 207 11.45 -19.14 -10.82
C SER A 207 9.96 -19.14 -10.50
N THR A 208 9.58 -19.62 -9.32
CA THR A 208 8.16 -19.69 -8.92
C THR A 208 7.55 -18.30 -8.74
N LEU A 209 8.28 -17.36 -8.12
CA LEU A 209 7.80 -15.98 -7.94
C LEU A 209 7.60 -15.27 -9.28
N THR A 210 8.51 -15.46 -10.23
CA THR A 210 8.41 -14.93 -11.60
C THR A 210 7.15 -15.44 -12.30
N GLU A 211 6.85 -16.74 -12.16
CA GLU A 211 5.64 -17.37 -12.70
C GLU A 211 4.38 -16.83 -12.04
N MET A 212 4.38 -16.65 -10.71
CA MET A 212 3.24 -16.10 -9.97
C MET A 212 2.95 -14.63 -10.32
N VAL A 213 3.98 -13.82 -10.57
CA VAL A 213 3.82 -12.43 -11.04
C VAL A 213 3.06 -12.38 -12.36
N GLY A 214 3.44 -13.23 -13.33
CA GLY A 214 2.69 -13.34 -14.59
C GLY A 214 1.29 -13.96 -14.42
N GLY A 215 1.12 -14.82 -13.42
CA GLY A 215 -0.16 -15.44 -13.09
C GLY A 215 -1.21 -14.50 -12.50
N VAL A 216 -0.83 -13.30 -12.07
CA VAL A 216 -1.79 -12.26 -11.64
C VAL A 216 -2.78 -11.95 -12.78
N GLY A 217 -2.26 -11.81 -14.00
CA GLY A 217 -3.02 -11.53 -15.21
C GLY A 217 -3.38 -10.05 -15.38
N GLU A 218 -4.09 -9.76 -16.46
CA GLU A 218 -4.42 -8.39 -16.94
C GLU A 218 -5.93 -8.21 -17.20
N VAL A 219 -6.77 -9.02 -16.56
CA VAL A 219 -8.24 -9.03 -16.75
C VAL A 219 -8.98 -8.83 -15.43
N GLY A 220 -8.52 -7.85 -14.65
CA GLY A 220 -9.20 -7.40 -13.44
C GLY A 220 -10.58 -6.80 -13.71
N CYS A 221 -11.26 -6.41 -12.62
CA CYS A 221 -12.63 -5.90 -12.70
C CYS A 221 -12.76 -4.46 -13.24
N GLY A 222 -11.65 -3.75 -13.45
CA GLY A 222 -11.64 -2.34 -13.85
C GLY A 222 -11.94 -1.37 -12.70
N TYR A 223 -11.77 -1.82 -11.46
CA TYR A 223 -11.82 -1.01 -10.24
C TYR A 223 -10.68 -1.46 -9.33
N GLU A 224 -9.55 -0.81 -9.50
CA GLU A 224 -8.27 -1.18 -8.94
C GLU A 224 -8.23 -0.70 -7.49
N ALA A 225 -8.35 -1.62 -6.52
CA ALA A 225 -8.43 -1.28 -5.10
C ALA A 225 -7.19 -1.76 -4.33
N PRO A 226 -5.96 -1.32 -4.68
CA PRO A 226 -4.75 -1.81 -4.02
C PRO A 226 -4.77 -1.53 -2.52
N PHE A 227 -5.32 -0.39 -2.06
CA PHE A 227 -5.39 -0.10 -0.63
C PHE A 227 -6.36 -1.01 0.13
N GLU A 228 -7.58 -1.20 -0.38
CA GLU A 228 -8.52 -2.11 0.27
C GLU A 228 -8.08 -3.56 0.14
N ALA A 229 -7.41 -3.96 -0.94
CA ALA A 229 -6.91 -5.31 -1.12
C ALA A 229 -5.92 -5.71 0.00
N TRP A 230 -4.85 -4.93 0.23
CA TRP A 230 -3.92 -5.26 1.32
C TRP A 230 -4.55 -5.06 2.68
N TYR A 231 -5.44 -4.08 2.86
CA TYR A 231 -6.11 -3.87 4.15
C TYR A 231 -7.00 -5.06 4.49
N ARG A 232 -7.81 -5.53 3.53
CA ARG A 232 -8.68 -6.69 3.68
C ARG A 232 -7.89 -7.94 4.04
N PHE A 233 -6.77 -8.21 3.35
CA PHE A 233 -5.91 -9.34 3.67
C PHE A 233 -5.25 -9.19 5.05
N LEU A 234 -4.50 -8.10 5.27
CA LEU A 234 -3.58 -7.95 6.40
C LEU A 234 -4.23 -7.46 7.70
N VAL A 235 -5.24 -6.59 7.62
CA VAL A 235 -5.72 -5.79 8.75
C VAL A 235 -7.16 -6.08 9.13
N ASP A 236 -8.06 -6.33 8.16
CA ASP A 236 -9.48 -6.49 8.45
C ASP A 236 -9.71 -7.66 9.44
N PRO A 237 -10.22 -7.41 10.64
CA PRO A 237 -10.45 -8.46 11.62
C PRO A 237 -11.61 -9.40 11.24
N ASN A 238 -12.55 -8.94 10.42
CA ASN A 238 -13.77 -9.68 10.05
C ASN A 238 -14.09 -9.46 8.56
N PRO A 239 -13.21 -9.91 7.64
CA PRO A 239 -13.42 -9.77 6.21
C PRO A 239 -14.68 -10.54 5.81
N TYR A 240 -15.53 -9.91 4.99
CA TYR A 240 -16.77 -10.53 4.52
C TYR A 240 -16.52 -11.66 3.53
N GLU A 241 -17.33 -12.71 3.52
CA GLU A 241 -17.21 -13.81 2.55
C GLU A 241 -17.83 -13.43 1.20
N SER A 242 -18.96 -12.71 1.23
CA SER A 242 -19.67 -12.30 0.02
C SER A 242 -20.43 -10.98 0.21
N ILE A 243 -20.86 -10.41 -0.92
CA ILE A 243 -21.72 -9.22 -0.97
C ILE A 243 -23.00 -9.57 -1.71
N THR A 244 -24.14 -9.21 -1.15
CA THR A 244 -25.44 -9.28 -1.82
C THR A 244 -26.10 -7.91 -1.85
N VAL A 245 -26.86 -7.58 -2.90
CA VAL A 245 -27.64 -6.34 -2.94
C VAL A 245 -29.10 -6.64 -2.70
N VAL A 246 -29.64 -6.12 -1.60
CA VAL A 246 -31.05 -6.26 -1.22
C VAL A 246 -31.66 -4.87 -1.11
N ASP A 247 -32.75 -4.64 -1.85
CA ASP A 247 -33.46 -3.35 -1.89
C ASP A 247 -32.54 -2.15 -2.21
N GLY A 248 -31.53 -2.36 -3.07
CA GLY A 248 -30.57 -1.32 -3.49
C GLY A 248 -29.47 -1.04 -2.47
N VAL A 249 -29.30 -1.91 -1.46
CA VAL A 249 -28.27 -1.79 -0.43
C VAL A 249 -27.38 -3.04 -0.46
N ALA A 250 -26.08 -2.85 -0.66
CA ALA A 250 -25.08 -3.90 -0.52
C ALA A 250 -24.96 -4.30 0.95
N GLN A 251 -25.11 -5.60 1.21
CA GLN A 251 -24.99 -6.25 2.50
C GLN A 251 -23.77 -7.18 2.47
N LEU A 252 -22.97 -7.10 3.53
CA LEU A 252 -21.79 -7.93 3.70
C LEU A 252 -22.19 -9.19 4.46
N GLU A 253 -21.93 -10.36 3.87
CA GLU A 253 -22.36 -11.65 4.41
C GLU A 253 -21.17 -12.54 4.74
N GLY A 254 -21.34 -13.40 5.76
CA GLY A 254 -20.34 -14.39 6.15
C GLY A 254 -19.01 -13.78 6.63
N THR A 255 -18.07 -14.64 7.02
CA THR A 255 -16.69 -14.25 7.34
C THR A 255 -15.77 -15.10 6.48
N ASP A 256 -14.83 -14.46 5.79
CA ASP A 256 -13.91 -15.10 4.86
C ASP A 256 -12.83 -15.90 5.62
N GLN A 257 -13.18 -17.13 5.99
CA GLN A 257 -12.32 -17.97 6.81
C GLN A 257 -11.08 -18.45 6.06
N ALA A 258 -11.13 -18.54 4.73
CA ALA A 258 -9.98 -18.90 3.89
C ALA A 258 -8.92 -17.80 3.98
N LEU A 259 -9.32 -16.54 3.76
CA LEU A 259 -8.44 -15.38 3.90
C LEU A 259 -7.82 -15.29 5.29
N LEU A 260 -8.62 -15.51 6.34
CA LEU A 260 -8.11 -15.50 7.72
C LEU A 260 -7.08 -16.60 7.99
N THR A 261 -7.27 -17.78 7.38
CA THR A 261 -6.33 -18.91 7.49
C THR A 261 -5.02 -18.57 6.78
N ASP A 262 -5.09 -18.10 5.54
CA ASP A 262 -3.92 -17.67 4.77
C ASP A 262 -3.15 -16.54 5.48
N ARG A 263 -3.85 -15.55 6.03
CA ARG A 263 -3.24 -14.47 6.82
C ARG A 263 -2.45 -15.04 8.00
N SER A 264 -3.06 -15.95 8.77
CA SER A 264 -2.39 -16.51 9.96
C SER A 264 -1.16 -17.33 9.61
N GLY A 265 -1.14 -18.02 8.46
CA GLY A 265 0.06 -18.72 7.98
C GLY A 265 1.14 -17.77 7.45
N PHE A 266 0.73 -16.69 6.79
CA PHE A 266 1.64 -15.73 6.17
C PHE A 266 2.33 -14.79 7.17
N LEU A 267 1.59 -14.22 8.13
CA LEU A 267 2.12 -13.17 9.02
C LEU A 267 2.85 -13.75 10.22
N ARG A 268 4.09 -13.30 10.44
CA ARG A 268 4.89 -13.66 11.61
C ARG A 268 5.13 -12.46 12.53
N PRO A 269 4.81 -12.53 13.83
CA PRO A 269 4.83 -11.34 14.69
C PRO A 269 6.23 -10.76 14.94
N ASP A 270 7.31 -11.50 14.67
CA ASP A 270 8.71 -11.07 14.78
C ASP A 270 9.36 -10.66 13.45
N SER A 271 8.62 -10.69 12.33
CA SER A 271 9.11 -10.27 11.02
C SER A 271 8.91 -8.77 10.74
N MET A 272 9.77 -8.21 9.89
CA MET A 272 9.44 -7.01 9.14
C MET A 272 8.37 -7.34 8.08
N LEU A 273 7.34 -6.52 7.96
CA LEU A 273 6.35 -6.62 6.90
C LEU A 273 6.62 -5.56 5.83
N ALA A 274 6.82 -5.97 4.59
CA ALA A 274 6.93 -5.08 3.43
C ALA A 274 5.71 -5.25 2.51
N ILE A 275 4.93 -4.19 2.35
CA ILE A 275 3.78 -4.13 1.44
C ILE A 275 4.24 -3.36 0.20
N ILE A 276 4.31 -4.03 -0.96
CA ILE A 276 4.80 -3.44 -2.20
C ILE A 276 3.67 -3.45 -3.21
N MET A 277 3.15 -2.26 -3.54
CA MET A 277 2.09 -2.11 -4.53
C MET A 277 2.72 -1.80 -5.89
N LEU A 278 2.19 -2.40 -6.96
CA LEU A 278 2.50 -2.06 -8.34
C LEU A 278 1.17 -1.75 -9.04
N THR A 279 0.95 -0.50 -9.44
CA THR A 279 -0.26 -0.07 -10.13
C THR A 279 0.02 1.16 -10.98
N ASP A 280 -0.62 1.25 -12.14
CA ASP A 280 -0.65 2.41 -13.02
C ASP A 280 -2.03 3.09 -13.07
N GLU A 281 -2.93 2.69 -12.17
CA GLU A 281 -4.30 3.20 -12.07
C GLU A 281 -4.51 3.98 -10.76
N ASN A 282 -5.58 4.76 -10.76
CA ASN A 282 -6.06 5.42 -9.56
C ASN A 282 -6.62 4.40 -8.57
N ASP A 283 -6.38 4.61 -7.27
CA ASP A 283 -7.04 3.79 -6.26
C ASP A 283 -8.56 3.98 -6.30
N CYS A 284 -9.25 2.87 -6.53
CA CYS A 284 -10.68 2.67 -6.53
C CYS A 284 -11.11 1.85 -5.31
N SER A 285 -10.54 2.10 -4.12
CA SER A 285 -10.93 1.40 -2.88
C SER A 285 -12.32 1.83 -2.39
N ILE A 286 -13.35 1.46 -3.16
CA ILE A 286 -14.76 1.73 -2.90
C ILE A 286 -15.15 1.10 -1.58
N ARG A 287 -15.91 1.84 -0.77
CA ARG A 287 -16.42 1.32 0.51
C ARG A 287 -17.36 0.16 0.27
N ASP A 288 -17.05 -0.99 0.84
CA ASP A 288 -17.94 -2.13 0.80
C ASP A 288 -19.21 -1.90 1.63
N GLY A 289 -20.33 -2.35 1.09
CA GLY A 289 -21.64 -2.25 1.72
C GLY A 289 -22.33 -0.89 1.56
N GLY A 290 -23.61 -0.85 1.94
CA GLY A 290 -24.41 0.35 1.76
C GLY A 290 -24.72 0.63 0.29
N TYR A 291 -24.61 1.90 -0.12
CA TYR A 291 -24.92 2.34 -1.48
C TYR A 291 -23.67 2.68 -2.30
N HIS A 292 -22.46 2.49 -1.77
CA HIS A 292 -21.25 3.05 -2.39
C HIS A 292 -20.87 2.39 -3.72
N PHE A 293 -21.26 1.12 -3.90
CA PHE A 293 -21.11 0.36 -5.15
C PHE A 293 -21.74 1.05 -6.37
N ILE A 294 -22.63 2.03 -6.15
CA ILE A 294 -23.28 2.78 -7.23
C ILE A 294 -22.27 3.49 -8.14
N VAL A 295 -21.09 3.86 -7.62
CA VAL A 295 -20.03 4.46 -8.44
C VAL A 295 -19.51 3.48 -9.49
N ALA A 296 -19.57 2.17 -9.19
CA ALA A 296 -19.21 1.09 -10.08
C ALA A 296 -20.40 0.57 -10.94
N GLN A 297 -21.60 1.12 -10.81
CA GLN A 297 -22.79 0.65 -11.55
C GLN A 297 -22.76 1.12 -13.01
N SER A 298 -22.97 0.22 -13.98
CA SER A 298 -23.03 0.60 -15.40
C SER A 298 -24.43 0.51 -15.98
N ASP A 299 -25.23 -0.49 -15.58
CA ASP A 299 -26.49 -0.88 -16.22
C ASP A 299 -26.37 -0.95 -17.75
N GLN A 300 -25.44 -1.79 -18.23
CA GLN A 300 -25.08 -1.90 -19.65
C GLN A 300 -24.78 -0.54 -20.31
N GLY A 301 -24.13 0.35 -19.57
CA GLY A 301 -23.77 1.70 -20.01
C GLY A 301 -24.92 2.70 -19.98
N THR A 302 -26.06 2.41 -19.37
CA THR A 302 -27.21 3.32 -19.25
C THR A 302 -27.27 4.07 -17.93
N PHE A 303 -26.66 3.56 -16.86
CA PHE A 303 -26.64 4.21 -15.55
C PHE A 303 -25.75 5.45 -15.56
N ARG A 304 -26.22 6.55 -14.98
CA ARG A 304 -25.46 7.79 -14.84
C ARG A 304 -25.42 8.28 -13.40
N MET A 305 -24.25 8.74 -12.98
CA MET A 305 -24.08 9.32 -11.66
C MET A 305 -24.85 10.65 -11.54
N PRO A 306 -25.50 10.91 -10.39
CA PRO A 306 -26.13 12.20 -10.15
C PRO A 306 -25.10 13.34 -10.18
N LYS A 307 -25.53 14.51 -10.67
CA LYS A 307 -24.69 15.71 -10.68
C LYS A 307 -24.25 16.15 -9.27
N PRO A 308 -23.12 16.87 -9.16
CA PRO A 308 -22.73 17.54 -7.94
C PRO A 308 -23.47 18.88 -7.81
N ARG A 309 -23.67 19.37 -6.59
CA ARG A 309 -24.13 20.74 -6.34
C ARG A 309 -23.04 21.76 -6.64
N ALA A 310 -23.40 23.01 -6.89
CA ALA A 310 -22.47 24.05 -7.36
C ALA A 310 -21.30 24.29 -6.39
N ALA A 311 -21.54 24.17 -5.08
CA ALA A 311 -20.51 24.30 -4.06
C ALA A 311 -19.32 23.35 -4.26
N CYS A 312 -19.53 22.17 -4.86
CA CYS A 312 -18.46 21.21 -5.14
C CYS A 312 -17.43 21.72 -6.15
N ALA A 313 -17.83 22.58 -7.10
CA ALA A 313 -16.91 23.16 -8.06
C ALA A 313 -15.96 24.18 -7.40
N GLU A 314 -16.39 24.83 -6.32
CA GLU A 314 -15.56 25.79 -5.58
C GLU A 314 -14.71 25.09 -4.52
N ASN A 315 -15.36 24.36 -3.60
CA ASN A 315 -14.72 23.69 -2.49
C ASN A 315 -15.39 22.32 -2.21
N PRO A 316 -14.74 21.20 -2.57
CA PRO A 316 -15.29 19.86 -2.37
C PRO A 316 -15.41 19.43 -0.89
N ASN A 317 -14.73 20.13 0.03
CA ASN A 317 -14.85 19.93 1.48
C ASN A 317 -15.95 20.81 2.10
N ASP A 318 -16.61 21.67 1.30
CA ASP A 318 -17.72 22.47 1.80
C ASP A 318 -18.87 21.55 2.24
N PRO A 319 -19.49 21.76 3.42
CA PRO A 319 -20.67 20.99 3.84
C PRO A 319 -21.86 21.05 2.86
N CYS A 320 -21.87 22.06 1.97
CA CYS A 320 -22.80 22.24 0.87
C CYS A 320 -22.40 21.53 -0.42
N CYS A 321 -21.15 21.05 -0.54
CA CYS A 321 -20.79 20.10 -1.59
C CYS A 321 -21.46 18.76 -1.32
N ARG A 322 -22.55 18.50 -2.05
CA ARG A 322 -23.36 17.29 -1.96
C ARG A 322 -23.82 16.86 -3.33
N SER A 323 -24.19 15.60 -3.45
CA SER A 323 -24.84 15.09 -4.65
C SER A 323 -26.24 15.71 -4.83
N CYS A 324 -26.64 15.93 -6.08
CA CYS A 324 -28.03 16.21 -6.44
C CYS A 324 -28.98 15.03 -6.14
N GLY A 325 -28.44 13.81 -5.99
CA GLY A 325 -29.17 12.64 -5.49
C GLY A 325 -29.49 12.72 -3.98
N GLN A 326 -28.99 13.73 -3.27
CA GLN A 326 -29.22 13.96 -1.85
C GLN A 326 -29.92 15.32 -1.60
N PRO A 327 -30.69 15.46 -0.51
CA PRO A 327 -31.19 16.76 -0.09
C PRO A 327 -30.06 17.78 0.09
N ALA A 328 -30.35 19.04 -0.22
CA ALA A 328 -29.42 20.14 0.06
C ALA A 328 -29.08 20.20 1.56
N GLY A 329 -27.86 20.62 1.86
CA GLY A 329 -27.44 20.85 3.24
C GLY A 329 -28.21 22.01 3.88
N SER A 330 -28.37 21.96 5.20
CA SER A 330 -29.02 23.06 5.94
C SER A 330 -28.19 24.33 5.83
N GLY A 331 -28.81 25.44 5.38
CA GLY A 331 -28.14 26.73 5.21
C GLY A 331 -27.34 26.88 3.92
N CYS A 332 -27.37 25.89 3.02
CA CYS A 332 -26.70 25.95 1.73
C CYS A 332 -27.50 26.77 0.72
N ASP A 333 -26.80 27.63 -0.02
CA ASP A 333 -27.37 28.31 -1.17
C ASP A 333 -27.47 27.35 -2.36
N THR A 334 -28.67 27.20 -2.89
CA THR A 334 -28.95 26.31 -4.02
C THR A 334 -29.30 27.08 -5.29
N SER A 335 -29.14 28.42 -5.32
CA SER A 335 -29.55 29.23 -6.47
C SER A 335 -28.79 28.89 -7.76
N ASN A 336 -27.58 28.34 -7.62
CA ASN A 336 -26.70 27.98 -8.73
C ASN A 336 -26.63 26.47 -8.97
N ASP A 337 -27.40 25.66 -8.22
CA ASP A 337 -27.42 24.21 -8.39
C ASP A 337 -28.14 23.84 -9.69
N ASP A 338 -27.53 22.98 -10.51
CA ASP A 338 -28.13 22.38 -11.71
C ASP A 338 -28.69 20.98 -11.41
N CYS A 339 -29.43 20.83 -10.30
CA CYS A 339 -30.01 19.54 -9.94
C CYS A 339 -31.29 19.21 -10.74
N GLU A 340 -31.89 20.18 -11.45
CA GLU A 340 -33.10 19.96 -12.25
C GLU A 340 -32.85 19.09 -13.50
N SER A 341 -31.64 19.18 -14.06
CA SER A 341 -31.23 18.34 -15.19
C SER A 341 -30.90 16.90 -14.79
N GLY A 342 -30.77 16.63 -13.48
CA GLY A 342 -30.62 15.30 -12.91
C GLY A 342 -29.19 14.75 -12.97
N GLU A 343 -28.99 13.73 -13.79
CA GLU A 343 -27.75 12.95 -13.90
C GLU A 343 -26.72 13.64 -14.81
N LEU A 344 -25.45 13.22 -14.70
CA LEU A 344 -24.39 13.66 -15.60
C LEU A 344 -24.67 13.24 -17.05
N ALA A 345 -24.16 14.02 -18.00
CA ALA A 345 -24.21 13.64 -19.40
C ALA A 345 -23.33 12.41 -19.65
N ALA A 346 -23.68 11.61 -20.67
CA ALA A 346 -22.94 10.38 -20.97
C ALA A 346 -21.45 10.59 -21.25
N LEU A 347 -21.07 11.75 -21.79
CA LEU A 347 -19.66 12.07 -22.06
C LEU A 347 -18.89 12.47 -20.80
N ASP A 348 -19.57 12.87 -19.72
CA ASP A 348 -18.92 13.34 -18.48
C ASP A 348 -18.88 12.26 -17.38
N ASP A 349 -19.47 11.09 -17.67
CA ASP A 349 -19.64 9.99 -16.73
C ASP A 349 -19.23 8.64 -17.33
N ALA A 350 -18.09 8.64 -18.02
CA ALA A 350 -17.45 7.40 -18.40
C ALA A 350 -17.03 6.62 -17.14
N THR A 351 -17.44 5.34 -17.07
CA THR A 351 -17.25 4.48 -15.91
C THR A 351 -15.78 4.37 -15.47
N ASN A 352 -14.88 4.24 -16.45
CA ASN A 352 -13.44 4.04 -16.22
C ASN A 352 -12.77 5.16 -15.40
N VAL A 353 -13.31 6.38 -15.45
CA VAL A 353 -12.70 7.52 -14.74
C VAL A 353 -13.43 7.85 -13.44
N ARG A 354 -14.42 7.06 -13.00
CA ARG A 354 -15.26 7.43 -11.84
C ARG A 354 -14.54 7.38 -10.49
N CYS A 355 -13.33 6.84 -10.40
CA CYS A 355 -12.54 6.89 -9.17
C CYS A 355 -11.76 8.20 -9.00
N PHE A 356 -11.66 9.00 -10.07
CA PHE A 356 -11.01 10.30 -10.03
C PHE A 356 -12.00 11.42 -9.64
N ASP A 357 -11.57 12.28 -8.70
CA ASP A 357 -12.22 13.55 -8.29
C ASP A 357 -13.72 13.45 -7.97
N GLN A 358 -14.09 12.40 -7.23
CA GLN A 358 -15.49 12.02 -6.97
C GLN A 358 -16.30 13.11 -6.28
N LYS A 359 -15.69 13.88 -5.36
CA LYS A 359 -16.40 14.97 -4.68
C LYS A 359 -16.79 16.08 -5.64
N ARG A 360 -15.89 16.52 -6.52
CA ARG A 360 -16.23 17.55 -7.53
C ARG A 360 -17.22 17.03 -8.55
N ARG A 361 -17.14 15.76 -8.90
CA ARG A 361 -17.95 15.17 -9.98
C ARG A 361 -19.31 14.65 -9.54
N PHE A 362 -19.44 14.15 -8.32
CA PHE A 362 -20.66 13.48 -7.82
C PHE A 362 -21.16 14.05 -6.49
N GLY A 363 -20.37 14.89 -5.81
CA GLY A 363 -20.69 15.43 -4.49
C GLY A 363 -20.64 14.41 -3.35
N ILE A 364 -20.14 13.20 -3.62
CA ILE A 364 -19.95 12.11 -2.66
C ILE A 364 -18.55 11.55 -2.88
N ASP A 365 -17.89 11.17 -1.79
CA ASP A 365 -16.69 10.36 -1.82
C ASP A 365 -17.12 8.93 -1.47
N PHE A 366 -16.96 8.03 -2.43
CA PHE A 366 -17.34 6.63 -2.33
C PHE A 366 -16.19 5.74 -1.86
N LEU A 367 -14.97 6.27 -1.74
CA LEU A 367 -13.78 5.54 -1.36
C LEU A 367 -13.58 5.54 0.16
N TRP A 368 -12.93 4.51 0.70
CA TRP A 368 -12.48 4.54 2.09
C TRP A 368 -11.54 5.72 2.33
N PRO A 369 -11.63 6.40 3.49
CA PRO A 369 -10.74 7.51 3.80
C PRO A 369 -9.34 6.97 4.10
N ILE A 370 -8.30 7.70 3.68
CA ILE A 370 -6.89 7.31 3.87
C ILE A 370 -6.55 7.05 5.34
N GLU A 371 -7.22 7.72 6.29
CA GLU A 371 -7.05 7.51 7.72
C GLU A 371 -7.34 6.07 8.17
N ARG A 372 -8.21 5.33 7.45
CA ARG A 372 -8.45 3.89 7.69
C ARG A 372 -7.15 3.10 7.53
N TYR A 373 -6.46 3.32 6.42
CA TYR A 373 -5.22 2.65 6.08
C TYR A 373 -4.08 3.05 7.01
N LEU A 374 -3.97 4.34 7.33
CA LEU A 374 -2.99 4.83 8.32
C LEU A 374 -3.21 4.21 9.71
N THR A 375 -4.47 4.11 10.14
CA THR A 375 -4.81 3.46 11.42
C THR A 375 -4.46 1.98 11.37
N GLY A 376 -4.78 1.29 10.27
CA GLY A 376 -4.44 -0.12 10.06
C GLY A 376 -2.94 -0.40 10.14
N LEU A 377 -2.10 0.49 9.62
CA LEU A 377 -0.64 0.32 9.61
C LEU A 377 0.07 0.77 10.90
N SER A 378 -0.63 1.41 11.85
CA SER A 378 0.05 2.04 13.01
C SER A 378 -0.60 1.81 14.36
N ALA A 379 -1.91 1.54 14.42
CA ALA A 379 -2.64 1.40 15.67
C ALA A 379 -2.74 -0.07 16.09
N GLN A 380 -2.52 -0.35 17.38
CA GLN A 380 -2.66 -1.70 17.96
C GLN A 380 -4.10 -2.24 17.96
N GLN A 381 -5.08 -1.38 17.71
CA GLN A 381 -6.49 -1.72 17.65
C GLN A 381 -7.13 -1.06 16.44
N VAL A 382 -8.07 -1.76 15.83
CA VAL A 382 -8.88 -1.30 14.69
C VAL A 382 -10.34 -1.64 14.95
N ALA A 383 -11.24 -0.95 14.25
CA ALA A 383 -12.65 -1.34 14.25
C ALA A 383 -12.85 -2.48 13.25
N ASP A 384 -13.57 -3.53 13.65
CA ASP A 384 -14.13 -4.49 12.70
C ASP A 384 -15.31 -3.88 11.93
N ARG A 385 -15.83 -4.60 10.93
CA ARG A 385 -16.96 -4.14 10.11
C ARG A 385 -18.26 -3.87 10.89
N ASP A 386 -18.41 -4.46 12.09
CA ASP A 386 -19.55 -4.26 12.98
C ASP A 386 -19.34 -3.05 13.93
N GLY A 387 -18.17 -2.40 13.84
CA GLY A 387 -17.78 -1.25 14.63
C GLY A 387 -17.20 -1.59 16.00
N ALA A 388 -16.96 -2.87 16.29
CA ALA A 388 -16.30 -3.27 17.53
C ALA A 388 -14.79 -3.03 17.43
N VAL A 389 -14.23 -2.40 18.46
CA VAL A 389 -12.78 -2.17 18.55
C VAL A 389 -12.11 -3.45 19.02
N VAL A 390 -11.27 -4.03 18.15
CA VAL A 390 -10.56 -5.29 18.36
C VAL A 390 -9.06 -5.09 18.15
N HIS A 391 -8.28 -6.11 18.52
CA HIS A 391 -6.85 -6.10 18.27
C HIS A 391 -6.55 -6.12 16.77
N ASN A 392 -5.60 -5.29 16.35
CA ASN A 392 -5.14 -5.26 14.98
C ASN A 392 -4.33 -6.54 14.68
N PRO A 393 -4.69 -7.33 13.65
CA PRO A 393 -3.96 -8.54 13.26
C PRO A 393 -2.47 -8.31 13.00
N LEU A 394 -2.07 -7.11 12.53
CA LEU A 394 -0.66 -6.79 12.31
C LEU A 394 0.16 -6.71 13.59
N PHE A 395 -0.48 -6.41 14.72
CA PHE A 395 0.14 -6.15 16.02
C PHE A 395 -0.39 -7.09 17.09
N THR A 396 -0.63 -8.34 16.71
CA THR A 396 -1.07 -9.43 17.59
C THR A 396 -0.38 -10.72 17.18
N ASP A 397 -0.19 -11.61 18.14
CA ASP A 397 0.16 -13.00 17.87
C ASP A 397 -1.07 -13.74 17.30
N LEU A 398 -0.97 -14.16 16.03
CA LEU A 398 -2.03 -14.84 15.30
C LEU A 398 -2.00 -16.36 15.48
N ASP A 399 -0.89 -16.93 15.96
CA ASP A 399 -0.77 -18.36 16.26
C ASP A 399 -0.31 -18.56 17.72
N PRO A 400 -1.22 -18.42 18.69
CA PRO A 400 -0.88 -18.59 20.10
C PRO A 400 -0.56 -20.05 20.48
N SER A 401 -0.53 -20.98 19.52
CA SER A 401 -0.16 -22.36 19.74
C SER A 401 1.33 -22.63 19.54
N ASP A 402 2.07 -21.68 18.96
CA ASP A 402 3.52 -21.75 18.80
C ASP A 402 4.27 -21.20 20.03
N ASP A 403 5.61 -21.19 19.96
CA ASP A 403 6.46 -20.65 21.03
C ASP A 403 6.74 -19.12 20.88
N ASN A 404 6.22 -18.49 19.82
CA ASN A 404 6.46 -17.11 19.42
C ASN A 404 5.38 -16.14 19.93
N ALA A 405 5.42 -15.83 21.22
CA ALA A 405 4.51 -14.85 21.83
C ALA A 405 4.90 -13.37 21.56
N THR A 406 5.67 -13.09 20.51
CA THR A 406 6.08 -11.70 20.18
C THR A 406 4.92 -10.92 19.57
N VAL A 407 5.09 -9.61 19.46
CA VAL A 407 4.15 -8.71 18.78
C VAL A 407 4.97 -7.74 17.95
N ARG A 408 4.61 -7.61 16.67
CA ARG A 408 5.30 -6.71 15.74
C ARG A 408 5.24 -5.27 16.23
N ASP A 409 6.38 -4.58 16.23
CA ASP A 409 6.42 -3.14 16.46
C ASP A 409 5.96 -2.43 15.17
N PRO A 410 5.11 -1.39 15.22
CA PRO A 410 4.70 -0.64 14.02
C PRO A 410 5.86 -0.11 13.17
N SER A 411 7.04 0.11 13.75
CA SER A 411 8.25 0.49 12.99
C SER A 411 8.79 -0.61 12.06
N LEU A 412 8.29 -1.84 12.18
CA LEU A 412 8.62 -2.98 11.31
C LEU A 412 7.62 -3.14 10.16
N VAL A 413 6.69 -2.19 9.96
CA VAL A 413 5.78 -2.19 8.82
C VAL A 413 6.25 -1.16 7.81
N PHE A 414 6.54 -1.61 6.60
CA PHE A 414 6.98 -0.80 5.48
C PHE A 414 5.99 -0.91 4.33
N ILE A 415 5.70 0.22 3.69
CA ILE A 415 4.87 0.28 2.49
C ILE A 415 5.63 1.02 1.39
N ALA A 416 5.60 0.46 0.18
CA ALA A 416 6.12 1.07 -1.03
C ALA A 416 5.08 0.97 -2.15
N GLY A 417 5.00 2.02 -2.96
CA GLY A 417 4.22 2.04 -4.19
C GLY A 417 5.15 2.25 -5.38
N ILE A 418 5.10 1.34 -6.35
CA ILE A 418 5.60 1.51 -7.70
C ILE A 418 4.39 2.00 -8.51
N VAL A 419 4.29 3.32 -8.60
CA VAL A 419 3.12 4.04 -9.11
C VAL A 419 3.55 5.14 -10.08
N GLY A 420 2.60 5.76 -10.77
CA GLY A 420 2.82 6.87 -11.70
C GLY A 420 3.30 8.17 -11.03
N VAL A 421 4.55 8.20 -10.59
CA VAL A 421 5.26 9.40 -10.10
C VAL A 421 6.54 9.57 -10.93
N PRO A 422 6.75 10.71 -11.60
CA PRO A 422 8.00 11.01 -12.29
C PRO A 422 9.20 10.79 -11.36
N TRP A 423 10.11 9.91 -11.75
CA TRP A 423 11.29 9.61 -10.91
C TRP A 423 12.14 10.87 -10.68
N GLN A 424 12.09 11.83 -11.62
CA GLN A 424 12.74 13.14 -11.55
C GLN A 424 12.30 13.96 -10.34
N ASP A 425 11.06 13.78 -9.86
CA ASP A 425 10.52 14.50 -8.71
C ASP A 425 11.08 14.01 -7.39
N ILE A 426 11.36 12.71 -7.32
CA ILE A 426 11.78 12.03 -6.10
C ILE A 426 13.27 11.70 -6.08
N ALA A 427 14.00 11.86 -7.18
CA ALA A 427 15.43 11.61 -7.23
C ALA A 427 16.25 12.64 -6.44
N ARG A 428 17.39 12.20 -5.90
CA ARG A 428 18.43 13.13 -5.45
C ARG A 428 19.00 13.89 -6.66
N ARG A 429 19.60 15.04 -6.37
CA ARG A 429 20.13 15.95 -7.40
C ARG A 429 21.65 15.94 -7.42
N ASP A 430 22.21 16.04 -8.60
CA ASP A 430 23.65 16.17 -8.82
C ASP A 430 24.16 17.58 -8.41
N PRO A 431 25.49 17.85 -8.50
CA PRO A 431 26.04 19.18 -8.21
C PRO A 431 25.50 20.32 -9.10
N SER A 432 24.89 20.00 -10.25
CA SER A 432 24.26 20.97 -11.14
C SER A 432 22.77 21.21 -10.82
N GLY A 433 22.23 20.50 -9.84
CA GLY A 433 20.84 20.58 -9.41
C GLY A 433 19.88 19.75 -10.27
N GLN A 434 20.39 18.87 -11.13
CA GLN A 434 19.59 18.00 -11.98
C GLN A 434 19.32 16.65 -11.29
N PRO A 435 18.13 16.04 -11.49
CA PRO A 435 17.85 14.69 -11.01
C PRO A 435 18.87 13.67 -11.52
N ASP A 436 19.45 12.88 -10.61
CA ASP A 436 20.43 11.85 -10.95
C ASP A 436 20.35 10.66 -9.96
N LEU A 437 19.90 9.51 -10.47
CA LEU A 437 19.78 8.28 -9.68
C LEU A 437 21.12 7.61 -9.34
N LEU A 438 22.21 7.99 -10.00
CA LEU A 438 23.54 7.41 -9.77
C LEU A 438 24.45 8.39 -9.01
N GLY A 439 24.46 9.66 -9.42
CA GLY A 439 25.31 10.72 -8.90
C GLY A 439 24.64 11.68 -7.93
N GLY A 440 23.37 11.47 -7.59
CA GLY A 440 22.61 12.33 -6.68
C GLY A 440 23.27 12.48 -5.31
N LEU A 441 23.25 13.71 -4.77
CA LEU A 441 23.93 14.06 -3.54
C LEU A 441 23.03 13.94 -2.31
N ASP A 442 23.58 13.42 -1.21
CA ASP A 442 22.94 13.49 0.12
C ASP A 442 22.98 14.92 0.71
N ALA A 443 22.44 15.08 1.92
CA ALA A 443 22.43 16.35 2.64
C ALA A 443 23.84 16.92 2.97
N ASP A 444 24.86 16.06 3.00
CA ASP A 444 26.25 16.42 3.26
C ASP A 444 27.05 16.70 1.97
N GLY A 445 26.43 16.49 0.80
CA GLY A 445 27.02 16.71 -0.52
C GLY A 445 27.82 15.51 -1.05
N ASN A 446 27.66 14.31 -0.48
CA ASN A 446 28.31 13.10 -0.97
C ASN A 446 27.45 12.44 -2.07
N PRO A 447 28.06 11.92 -3.15
CA PRO A 447 27.34 11.20 -4.19
C PRO A 447 26.90 9.84 -3.68
N VAL A 448 25.59 9.70 -3.43
CA VAL A 448 24.97 8.45 -2.95
C VAL A 448 23.93 7.90 -3.94
N GLY A 449 23.50 8.69 -4.92
CA GLY A 449 22.47 8.33 -5.89
C GLY A 449 21.09 8.16 -5.26
N GLY A 450 20.21 7.42 -5.93
CA GLY A 450 18.91 6.99 -5.45
C GLY A 450 17.87 8.10 -5.24
N PHE A 451 16.77 7.70 -4.60
CA PHE A 451 15.66 8.58 -4.26
C PHE A 451 15.87 9.31 -2.93
N GLN A 452 15.26 10.48 -2.81
CA GLN A 452 15.18 11.26 -1.59
C GLN A 452 14.51 10.43 -0.48
N SER A 453 15.10 10.46 0.71
CA SER A 453 14.51 9.95 1.96
C SER A 453 13.28 10.77 2.34
N SER A 454 12.46 10.26 3.26
CA SER A 454 11.28 10.97 3.78
C SER A 454 11.62 12.36 4.34
N THR A 455 12.78 12.50 4.98
CA THR A 455 13.26 13.79 5.51
C THR A 455 13.68 14.74 4.38
N GLU A 456 14.36 14.22 3.35
CA GLU A 456 14.73 15.00 2.17
C GLU A 456 13.48 15.47 1.40
N LEU A 457 12.51 14.57 1.15
CA LEU A 457 11.24 14.89 0.49
C LEU A 457 10.47 16.00 1.22
N ALA A 458 10.40 15.93 2.55
CA ALA A 458 9.76 16.96 3.36
C ALA A 458 10.50 18.30 3.30
N ASN A 459 11.82 18.29 3.47
CA ASN A 459 12.64 19.51 3.46
C ASN A 459 12.65 20.19 2.08
N ASN A 460 12.64 19.41 1.01
CA ASN A 460 12.62 19.89 -0.37
C ASN A 460 11.21 20.27 -0.85
N ARG A 461 10.18 20.07 0.00
CA ARG A 461 8.78 20.29 -0.33
C ARG A 461 8.32 19.46 -1.54
N THR A 462 8.90 18.28 -1.73
CA THR A 462 8.54 17.37 -2.83
C THR A 462 7.07 16.96 -2.73
N TRP A 463 6.48 16.85 -1.54
CA TRP A 463 5.05 16.58 -1.40
C TRP A 463 4.15 17.67 -2.00
N ASP A 464 4.53 18.95 -1.94
CA ASP A 464 3.80 20.01 -2.63
C ASP A 464 3.86 19.85 -4.15
N LEU A 465 4.93 19.22 -4.64
CA LEU A 465 5.18 18.95 -6.05
C LEU A 465 4.24 17.89 -6.60
N ILE A 466 4.19 16.74 -5.90
CA ILE A 466 3.53 15.52 -6.40
C ILE A 466 2.12 15.30 -5.83
N LEU A 467 1.80 15.83 -4.63
CA LEU A 467 0.49 15.69 -4.00
C LEU A 467 -0.25 17.02 -3.83
N GLY A 468 0.48 18.13 -3.74
CA GLY A 468 -0.09 19.43 -3.39
C GLY A 468 -0.53 19.48 -1.93
N ASP A 469 -1.72 20.03 -1.67
CA ASP A 469 -2.38 19.97 -0.35
C ASP A 469 -3.82 19.47 -0.54
N PRO A 470 -4.05 18.15 -0.47
CA PRO A 470 -5.37 17.56 -0.65
C PRO A 470 -6.42 18.07 0.34
N ALA A 471 -6.02 18.35 1.60
CA ALA A 471 -6.95 18.85 2.62
C ALA A 471 -7.50 20.25 2.29
N SER A 472 -6.69 21.06 1.60
CA SER A 472 -7.07 22.39 1.10
C SER A 472 -7.45 22.40 -0.39
N HIS A 473 -7.50 21.24 -1.06
CA HIS A 473 -7.70 21.11 -2.52
C HIS A 473 -6.74 21.95 -3.37
N LYS A 474 -5.51 22.11 -2.88
CA LYS A 474 -4.46 22.71 -3.69
C LYS A 474 -3.87 21.59 -4.57
N PRO A 475 -3.96 21.70 -5.90
CA PRO A 475 -3.39 20.68 -6.77
C PRO A 475 -1.86 20.61 -6.60
N PRO A 476 -1.24 19.48 -6.99
CA PRO A 476 0.20 19.35 -7.16
C PRO A 476 0.76 20.50 -8.00
N SER A 477 1.96 20.97 -7.65
CA SER A 477 2.59 22.04 -8.44
C SER A 477 3.28 21.55 -9.71
N ASP A 478 3.55 20.25 -9.83
CA ASP A 478 3.89 19.65 -11.12
C ASP A 478 2.61 19.41 -11.94
N PRO A 479 2.47 20.03 -13.13
CA PRO A 479 1.33 19.77 -14.00
C PRO A 479 1.14 18.31 -14.38
N LEU A 480 2.21 17.49 -14.45
CA LEU A 480 2.09 16.06 -14.77
C LEU A 480 1.44 15.24 -13.67
N MET A 481 1.44 15.73 -12.44
CA MET A 481 0.79 15.09 -11.30
C MET A 481 -0.66 15.54 -11.10
N ILE A 482 -1.17 16.43 -11.96
CA ILE A 482 -2.58 16.82 -11.95
C ILE A 482 -3.37 15.82 -12.78
N GLU A 483 -4.29 15.10 -12.14
CA GLU A 483 -5.24 14.21 -12.78
C GLU A 483 -6.15 15.01 -13.72
N SER A 484 -6.24 14.59 -14.98
CA SER A 484 -7.06 15.27 -15.97
C SER A 484 -7.45 14.33 -17.08
N ILE A 485 -8.70 14.41 -17.52
CA ILE A 485 -9.16 13.81 -18.78
C ILE A 485 -8.78 14.69 -19.98
N ASP A 486 -8.64 16.00 -19.77
CA ASP A 486 -8.29 16.98 -20.81
C ASP A 486 -6.77 17.21 -20.88
N PRO A 487 -6.19 17.49 -22.07
CA PRO A 487 -4.78 17.84 -22.20
C PRO A 487 -4.37 18.99 -21.30
N ARG A 488 -3.29 18.79 -20.56
CA ARG A 488 -2.74 19.78 -19.63
C ARG A 488 -1.77 20.72 -20.34
N SER A 489 -1.33 21.75 -19.62
CA SER A 489 -0.32 22.68 -20.10
C SER A 489 0.53 23.15 -18.92
N GLY A 490 1.72 23.65 -19.22
CA GLY A 490 2.64 24.13 -18.20
C GLY A 490 4.06 23.66 -18.47
N VAL A 491 4.88 23.72 -17.43
CA VAL A 491 6.29 23.35 -17.47
C VAL A 491 6.56 22.50 -16.24
N HIS A 492 7.23 21.36 -16.45
CA HIS A 492 7.68 20.50 -15.37
C HIS A 492 8.69 21.28 -14.49
N PRO A 493 8.42 21.45 -13.20
CA PRO A 493 9.11 22.42 -12.33
C PRO A 493 10.58 22.08 -12.06
N ILE A 494 11.00 20.82 -12.21
CA ILE A 494 12.39 20.41 -11.96
C ILE A 494 13.21 20.41 -13.25
N THR A 495 12.74 19.73 -14.29
CA THR A 495 13.46 19.60 -15.57
C THR A 495 13.34 20.84 -16.45
N GLY A 496 12.32 21.67 -16.23
CA GLY A 496 12.04 22.85 -17.06
C GLY A 496 11.43 22.51 -18.42
N GLU A 497 11.05 21.25 -18.65
CA GLU A 497 10.44 20.80 -19.90
C GLU A 497 8.97 21.23 -19.98
N ALA A 498 8.57 21.82 -21.10
CA ALA A 498 7.16 22.12 -21.34
C ALA A 498 6.38 20.83 -21.61
N LEU A 499 5.13 20.77 -21.13
CA LEU A 499 4.20 19.73 -21.56
C LEU A 499 3.95 19.88 -23.08
N ALA A 500 4.02 18.77 -23.81
CA ALA A 500 3.84 18.76 -25.25
C ALA A 500 2.37 18.52 -25.61
N PRO A 501 1.83 19.20 -26.66
CA PRO A 501 0.43 19.05 -27.04
C PRO A 501 0.15 17.67 -27.67
N PRO A 502 -1.14 17.28 -27.78
CA PRO A 502 -1.55 16.04 -28.45
C PRO A 502 -0.92 15.79 -29.81
N GLY A 503 -0.46 14.56 -30.03
CA GLY A 503 0.20 14.11 -31.27
C GLY A 503 1.68 14.49 -31.39
N SER A 504 2.34 14.91 -30.31
CA SER A 504 3.76 15.28 -30.33
C SER A 504 4.72 14.12 -30.05
N GLY A 505 4.21 12.93 -29.71
CA GLY A 505 5.02 11.74 -29.42
C GLY A 505 5.93 11.97 -28.22
N TRP A 506 7.19 11.54 -28.31
CA TRP A 506 8.18 11.61 -27.22
C TRP A 506 8.85 12.99 -27.02
N GLN A 507 8.13 14.10 -27.23
CA GLN A 507 8.73 15.43 -27.15
C GLN A 507 9.07 15.86 -25.71
N ASN A 508 8.26 15.48 -24.73
CA ASN A 508 8.55 15.59 -23.31
C ASN A 508 9.17 14.27 -22.81
N THR A 509 10.27 14.33 -22.08
CA THR A 509 11.00 13.12 -21.67
C THR A 509 10.35 12.35 -20.52
N ILE A 510 9.33 12.93 -19.88
CA ILE A 510 8.64 12.34 -18.72
C ILE A 510 7.36 11.64 -19.17
N ASN A 511 6.44 12.35 -19.82
CA ASN A 511 5.15 11.80 -20.25
C ASN A 511 4.97 11.68 -21.76
N GLY A 512 6.00 12.00 -22.55
CA GLY A 512 5.92 12.05 -24.02
C GLY A 512 5.14 13.28 -24.50
N SER A 513 3.82 13.16 -24.57
CA SER A 513 2.91 14.26 -24.87
C SER A 513 1.58 14.04 -24.17
N GLU A 514 0.84 15.12 -23.96
CA GLU A 514 -0.60 14.98 -23.72
C GLU A 514 -1.26 14.30 -24.92
N TYR A 515 -2.48 13.79 -24.78
CA TYR A 515 -3.19 13.08 -25.84
C TYR A 515 -4.69 13.35 -25.81
N SER A 516 -5.37 13.08 -26.92
CA SER A 516 -6.79 13.37 -27.08
C SER A 516 -7.65 12.22 -26.56
N THR A 517 -8.65 12.53 -25.73
CA THR A 517 -9.66 11.57 -25.23
C THR A 517 -11.07 12.01 -25.63
N PRO A 518 -11.49 11.83 -26.91
CA PRO A 518 -12.83 12.25 -27.35
C PRO A 518 -13.96 11.62 -26.54
N ALA A 519 -13.75 10.41 -26.00
CA ALA A 519 -14.71 9.70 -25.16
C ALA A 519 -14.61 10.07 -23.65
N ARG A 520 -13.62 10.89 -23.25
CA ARG A 520 -13.39 11.36 -21.86
C ARG A 520 -13.35 10.21 -20.84
N ASN A 521 -12.79 9.08 -21.24
CA ASN A 521 -12.79 7.82 -20.52
C ASN A 521 -11.41 7.38 -20.03
N ASP A 522 -10.40 8.24 -20.13
CA ASP A 522 -9.01 7.94 -19.74
C ASP A 522 -8.33 9.22 -19.21
N LEU A 523 -7.33 9.06 -18.35
CA LEU A 523 -6.58 10.17 -17.74
C LEU A 523 -5.24 10.39 -18.45
N GLN A 524 -4.79 11.64 -18.52
CA GLN A 524 -3.47 11.99 -19.05
C GLN A 524 -2.36 11.31 -18.23
N TYR A 525 -1.31 10.85 -18.91
CA TYR A 525 -0.20 10.14 -18.26
C TYR A 525 0.67 11.08 -17.41
N ALA A 526 1.01 10.66 -16.19
CA ALA A 526 1.98 11.37 -15.35
C ALA A 526 3.41 11.14 -15.84
N CYS A 527 3.74 9.89 -16.18
CA CYS A 527 5.00 9.50 -16.76
C CYS A 527 4.81 8.30 -17.69
N ILE A 528 5.79 8.05 -18.55
CA ILE A 528 5.89 6.88 -19.42
C ILE A 528 7.34 6.39 -19.48
N PHE A 529 7.55 5.17 -19.95
CA PHE A 529 8.87 4.61 -20.23
C PHE A 529 8.87 3.82 -21.55
N PRO A 530 10.01 3.74 -22.27
CA PRO A 530 10.11 2.95 -23.48
C PRO A 530 10.14 1.45 -23.15
N LEU A 531 9.48 0.62 -23.96
CA LEU A 531 9.54 -0.83 -23.82
C LEU A 531 10.92 -1.37 -24.19
N ALA A 532 11.48 -0.90 -25.31
CA ALA A 532 12.83 -1.29 -25.71
C ALA A 532 13.89 -0.60 -24.81
N PRO A 533 14.94 -1.30 -24.35
CA PRO A 533 15.30 -2.68 -24.68
C PRO A 533 14.77 -3.76 -23.69
N LEU A 534 13.91 -3.39 -22.74
CA LEU A 534 13.42 -4.28 -21.68
C LEU A 534 12.41 -5.32 -22.19
N SER A 535 11.58 -4.93 -23.15
CA SER A 535 10.62 -5.79 -23.84
C SER A 535 10.47 -5.37 -25.31
N GLU A 536 9.93 -6.29 -26.13
CA GLU A 536 9.64 -6.02 -27.53
C GLU A 536 8.41 -5.12 -27.68
N PRO A 537 8.37 -4.23 -28.69
CA PRO A 537 7.15 -3.52 -29.06
C PRO A 537 5.96 -4.46 -29.28
N ARG A 538 4.79 -4.03 -28.83
CA ARG A 538 3.58 -4.85 -28.88
C ARG A 538 2.69 -4.46 -30.05
N ASP A 539 2.36 -5.43 -30.90
CA ASP A 539 1.40 -5.26 -31.99
C ASP A 539 -0.04 -5.36 -31.46
N CYS A 540 -0.74 -4.23 -31.43
CA CYS A 540 -2.08 -4.12 -30.86
C CYS A 540 -3.19 -4.22 -31.90
N SER A 541 -2.83 -4.38 -33.18
CA SER A 541 -3.79 -4.65 -34.26
C SER A 541 -4.44 -6.04 -34.11
N ALA A 542 -3.74 -7.00 -33.50
CA ALA A 542 -4.19 -8.38 -33.31
C ALA A 542 -4.84 -8.66 -31.94
N THR A 543 -4.54 -7.84 -30.93
CA THR A 543 -4.95 -8.06 -29.53
C THR A 543 -5.36 -6.75 -28.83
N PRO A 544 -6.52 -6.15 -29.22
CA PRO A 544 -6.89 -4.80 -28.80
C PRO A 544 -7.33 -4.64 -27.34
N GLY A 545 -7.59 -5.75 -26.62
CA GLY A 545 -8.22 -5.73 -25.29
C GLY A 545 -7.28 -5.41 -24.12
N SER A 546 -5.97 -5.67 -24.24
CA SER A 546 -4.97 -5.44 -23.19
C SER A 546 -3.83 -4.55 -23.66
N CYS A 547 -4.13 -3.61 -24.56
CA CYS A 547 -3.15 -2.68 -25.08
C CYS A 547 -3.73 -1.25 -25.17
N ASP A 548 -2.90 -0.26 -24.88
CA ASP A 548 -3.26 1.15 -24.96
C ASP A 548 -3.38 1.65 -26.42
N CYS A 549 -2.72 0.99 -27.37
CA CYS A 549 -2.69 1.34 -28.80
C CYS A 549 -3.75 0.63 -29.64
N ASN A 550 -5.00 0.61 -29.18
CA ASN A 550 -6.08 -0.18 -29.80
C ASN A 550 -6.94 0.58 -30.84
N HIS A 551 -6.57 1.80 -31.21
CA HIS A 551 -7.30 2.64 -32.17
C HIS A 551 -6.37 3.27 -33.22
N PRO A 552 -6.71 3.26 -34.52
CA PRO A 552 -5.85 3.74 -35.60
C PRO A 552 -5.51 5.23 -35.54
N ASP A 553 -6.45 6.03 -35.03
CA ASP A 553 -6.30 7.49 -34.90
C ASP A 553 -5.79 7.91 -33.51
N ASN A 554 -5.14 7.00 -32.75
CA ASN A 554 -4.61 7.41 -31.46
C ASN A 554 -3.46 8.43 -31.63
N ASP A 555 -3.36 9.33 -30.67
CA ASP A 555 -2.28 10.29 -30.52
C ASP A 555 -1.59 10.13 -29.17
N LYS A 556 -1.78 8.96 -28.54
CA LYS A 556 -1.09 8.55 -27.32
C LYS A 556 0.41 8.46 -27.60
N PRO A 557 1.27 9.03 -26.74
CA PRO A 557 2.72 9.11 -27.00
C PRO A 557 3.43 7.75 -27.06
N LEU A 558 2.81 6.71 -26.51
CA LEU A 558 3.32 5.34 -26.48
C LEU A 558 2.97 4.52 -27.73
N CYS A 559 2.27 5.11 -28.70
CA CYS A 559 1.78 4.44 -29.90
C CYS A 559 2.47 4.96 -31.16
N ASP A 560 3.15 4.06 -31.85
CA ASP A 560 3.84 4.32 -33.11
C ASP A 560 3.10 3.69 -34.30
N PRO A 561 3.35 4.20 -35.53
CA PRO A 561 2.86 3.58 -36.76
C PRO A 561 3.32 2.12 -36.89
N ASN A 562 2.37 1.23 -37.17
CA ASN A 562 2.58 -0.20 -37.29
C ASN A 562 2.66 -0.64 -38.76
N PRO A 563 3.83 -1.09 -39.25
CA PRO A 563 3.96 -1.55 -40.63
C PRO A 563 3.07 -2.76 -40.97
N ALA A 564 2.59 -3.50 -39.96
CA ALA A 564 1.77 -4.69 -40.15
C ALA A 564 0.32 -4.38 -40.56
N ASP A 565 -0.19 -3.18 -40.30
CA ASP A 565 -1.60 -2.79 -40.56
C ASP A 565 -1.76 -1.54 -41.44
N GLY A 566 -0.68 -1.18 -42.16
CA GLY A 566 -0.67 -0.02 -43.04
C GLY A 566 -0.32 1.29 -42.33
N ASP A 567 0.59 1.22 -41.35
CA ASP A 567 1.13 2.34 -40.59
C ASP A 567 0.05 3.04 -39.73
N GLN A 568 -0.95 2.30 -39.23
CA GLN A 568 -1.85 2.82 -38.20
C GLN A 568 -1.11 2.86 -36.87
N ALA A 569 -1.50 3.75 -35.96
CA ALA A 569 -0.79 3.92 -34.69
C ALA A 569 -1.07 2.79 -33.67
N THR A 570 -0.88 1.53 -34.05
CA THR A 570 -1.24 0.34 -33.25
C THR A 570 -0.03 -0.41 -32.71
N LEU A 571 1.19 0.12 -32.89
CA LEU A 571 2.40 -0.47 -32.35
C LEU A 571 2.73 0.22 -31.02
N GLN A 572 2.57 -0.47 -29.90
CA GLN A 572 2.92 0.07 -28.59
C GLN A 572 4.43 -0.05 -28.36
N THR A 573 5.11 1.09 -28.21
CA THR A 573 6.57 1.19 -28.03
C THR A 573 6.96 1.77 -26.67
N GLY A 574 6.00 2.28 -25.91
CA GLY A 574 6.15 2.65 -24.51
C GLY A 574 5.01 2.12 -23.64
N ALA A 575 5.12 2.33 -22.34
CA ALA A 575 4.06 2.08 -21.37
C ALA A 575 4.01 3.21 -20.33
N LYS A 576 2.84 3.40 -19.72
CA LYS A 576 2.61 4.33 -18.61
C LYS A 576 3.05 3.75 -17.28
#